data_AF-A0A5P8ASC1-F1
#
_entry.id   AF-A0A5P8ASC1-F1
#
_cell.length_a   1.000
_cell.length_b   1.000
_cell.length_c   1.000
_cell.angle_alpha   90.00
_cell.angle_beta   90.00
_cell.angle_gamma   90.00
#
_symmetry.space_group_name_H-M   'P 1'
#
loop_
_entity.id
_entity.type
_entity.pdbx_description
1 polymer ?
#
loop_
_entity_poly.entity_id
_entity_poly.type
_entity_poly.pdbx_seq_one_letter_code
_entity_poly.pdbx_strand_id
1 'polypeptide(L)'
;VNLYGGDKASDFERFRGSNSAIIYINEATTLHKETLIECLKRLRVGKQTIIFDTNPDHPEHYFKTDYIDNTNTYFTYNFTTYDNALIPADFIKTQEQLYKD
;
A
#
# COMPACT_ATOMS: atom_id res chain seq x y z
N VAL A 1 8.41 10.68 3.35
CA VAL A 1 7.54 10.38 4.52
C VAL A 1 7.22 8.90 4.51
N ASN A 2 7.33 8.20 5.63
CA ASN A 2 6.99 6.78 5.75
C ASN A 2 5.79 6.66 6.69
N LEU A 3 4.72 5.98 6.25
CA LEU A 3 3.46 5.89 6.97
C LEU A 3 3.14 4.47 7.42
N TYR A 4 2.85 4.35 8.72
CA TYR A 4 2.33 3.16 9.38
C TYR A 4 1.14 3.56 10.24
N GLY A 5 0.01 2.87 10.06
CA GLY A 5 -1.26 3.23 10.73
C GLY A 5 -1.98 4.44 10.10
N GLY A 6 -3.30 4.49 10.29
CA GLY A 6 -4.22 5.46 9.68
C GLY A 6 -5.60 4.84 9.40
N ASP A 7 -6.00 3.92 10.27
CA ASP A 7 -7.29 3.22 10.28
C ASP A 7 -8.44 4.20 10.52
N LYS A 8 -8.16 5.29 11.27
CA LYS A 8 -9.13 6.34 11.55
C LYS A 8 -9.01 7.47 10.56
N ALA A 9 -10.16 7.92 10.07
CA ALA A 9 -10.25 9.08 9.19
C ALA A 9 -9.61 10.34 9.80
N SER A 10 -9.46 10.47 11.12
CA SER A 10 -8.81 11.65 11.73
C SER A 10 -7.28 11.67 11.61
N ASP A 11 -6.64 10.55 11.29
CA ASP A 11 -5.19 10.43 11.34
C ASP A 11 -4.49 11.22 10.24
N PHE A 12 -5.23 11.64 9.20
CA PHE A 12 -4.69 12.50 8.17
C PHE A 12 -4.28 13.89 8.68
N GLU A 13 -4.85 14.35 9.81
CA GLU A 13 -4.60 15.69 10.38
C GLU A 13 -3.11 15.89 10.72
N ARG A 14 -2.40 14.80 11.06
CA ARG A 14 -0.94 14.83 11.33
C ARG A 14 -0.09 15.16 10.10
N PHE A 15 -0.65 15.07 8.90
CA PHE A 15 0.07 15.32 7.65
C PHE A 15 -0.19 16.71 7.08
N ARG A 16 -1.16 17.45 7.65
CA ARG A 16 -1.46 18.81 7.22
C ARG A 16 -0.26 19.74 7.45
N GLY A 17 0.13 20.45 6.40
CA GLY A 17 1.21 21.45 6.40
C GLY A 17 2.55 20.98 5.82
N SER A 18 2.73 19.68 5.60
CA SER A 18 3.98 19.13 5.04
C SER A 18 4.00 19.13 3.51
N ASN A 19 5.20 19.23 2.93
CA ASN A 19 5.48 19.04 1.51
C ASN A 19 6.56 17.98 1.36
N SER A 20 6.35 16.99 0.48
CA SER A 20 7.27 15.86 0.26
C SER A 20 7.55 15.66 -1.23
N ALA A 21 8.75 15.19 -1.53
CA ALA A 21 9.09 14.66 -2.86
C ALA A 21 8.77 13.17 -2.98
N ILE A 22 8.95 12.40 -1.89
CA ILE A 22 8.71 10.96 -1.85
C ILE A 22 7.86 10.58 -0.64
N ILE A 23 6.84 9.75 -0.89
CA ILE A 23 5.97 9.15 0.14
C ILE A 23 6.01 7.63 -0.01
N TYR A 24 6.16 6.94 1.11
CA TYR A 24 6.04 5.50 1.22
C TYR A 24 4.87 5.16 2.14
N ILE A 25 3.98 4.29 1.67
CA ILE A 25 2.78 3.86 2.37
C ILE A 25 2.86 2.35 2.58
N ASN A 26 2.83 1.92 3.85
CA ASN A 26 2.79 0.52 4.21
C ASN A 26 1.36 0.04 4.45
N GLU A 27 1.05 -1.20 4.05
CA GLU A 27 -0.26 -1.82 4.22
C GLU A 27 -1.43 -0.94 3.71
N ALA A 28 -1.33 -0.45 2.48
CA ALA A 28 -2.24 0.58 1.96
C ALA A 28 -3.74 0.20 2.00
N THR A 29 -4.10 -1.09 1.88
CA THR A 29 -5.50 -1.53 1.99
C THR A 29 -6.08 -1.32 3.40
N THR A 30 -5.25 -1.24 4.44
CA THR A 30 -5.70 -1.00 5.83
C THR A 30 -6.04 0.46 6.12
N LEU A 31 -5.60 1.38 5.25
CA LEU A 31 -5.77 2.81 5.46
C LEU A 31 -7.14 3.28 4.97
N HIS A 32 -7.69 4.30 5.62
CA HIS A 32 -8.89 4.95 5.13
C HIS A 32 -8.61 5.72 3.83
N LYS A 33 -9.53 5.67 2.86
CA LYS A 33 -9.39 6.32 1.54
C LYS A 33 -9.00 7.80 1.62
N GLU A 34 -9.63 8.55 2.52
CA GLU A 34 -9.33 9.97 2.72
C GLU A 34 -7.90 10.23 3.20
N THR A 35 -7.32 9.30 3.98
CA THR A 35 -5.91 9.40 4.41
C THR A 35 -4.97 9.37 3.21
N LEU A 36 -5.21 8.46 2.25
CA LEU A 36 -4.39 8.38 1.03
C LEU A 36 -4.55 9.61 0.15
N ILE A 37 -5.78 10.12 -0.01
CA ILE A 37 -6.05 11.35 -0.77
C ILE A 37 -5.29 12.54 -0.17
N GLU A 38 -5.29 12.69 1.15
CA GLU A 38 -4.53 13.75 1.83
C GLU A 38 -3.02 13.59 1.69
N CYS A 39 -2.51 12.35 1.67
CA CYS A 39 -1.09 12.08 1.44
C CYS A 39 -0.64 12.51 0.04
N LEU A 40 -1.43 12.16 -1.00
CA LEU A 40 -1.15 12.56 -2.38
C LEU A 40 -1.08 14.09 -2.53
N LYS A 41 -1.93 14.84 -1.80
CA LYS A 41 -1.89 16.31 -1.80
C LYS A 41 -0.57 16.90 -1.26
N ARG A 42 0.29 16.11 -0.59
CA ARG A 42 1.60 16.53 -0.05
C ARG A 42 2.73 16.37 -1.05
N LEU A 43 2.52 15.65 -2.14
CA LEU A 43 3.48 15.54 -3.25
C LEU A 43 3.50 16.87 -4.01
N ARG A 44 4.33 17.81 -3.58
CA ARG A 44 4.39 19.18 -4.15
C ARG A 44 5.79 19.65 -4.51
N VAL A 45 6.81 18.80 -4.37
CA VAL A 45 8.22 19.19 -4.54
C VAL A 45 8.93 18.24 -5.51
N GLY A 46 9.53 18.78 -6.57
CA GLY A 46 10.42 18.04 -7.47
C GLY A 46 9.75 16.86 -8.19
N LYS A 47 10.52 15.78 -8.43
CA LYS A 47 9.95 14.50 -8.89
C LYS A 47 9.12 13.91 -7.76
N GLN A 48 7.82 13.81 -8.00
CA GLN A 48 6.83 13.37 -7.03
C GLN A 48 6.60 11.87 -7.19
N THR A 49 7.06 11.09 -6.23
CA THR A 49 6.91 9.63 -6.25
C THR A 49 6.18 9.17 -5.00
N ILE A 50 5.18 8.32 -5.19
CA ILE A 50 4.57 7.56 -4.11
C ILE A 50 4.74 6.08 -4.35
N ILE A 51 5.04 5.35 -3.30
CA ILE A 51 5.21 3.90 -3.31
C ILE A 51 4.27 3.33 -2.27
N PHE A 52 3.55 2.28 -2.66
CA PHE A 52 2.64 1.55 -1.79
C PHE A 52 3.09 0.10 -1.69
N ASP A 53 3.09 -0.47 -0.49
CA ASP A 53 3.01 -1.90 -0.30
C ASP A 53 1.66 -2.26 0.35
N THR A 54 1.14 -3.43 0.00
CA THR A 54 -0.09 -3.94 0.58
C THR A 54 -0.30 -5.41 0.27
N ASN A 55 -1.07 -6.10 1.11
CA ASN A 55 -1.67 -7.39 0.76
C ASN A 55 -3.03 -7.18 0.08
N PRO A 56 -3.48 -8.11 -0.78
CA PRO A 56 -4.82 -8.04 -1.38
C PRO A 56 -5.93 -8.01 -0.33
N ASP A 57 -7.03 -7.34 -0.68
CA ASP A 57 -8.31 -7.36 0.04
C ASP A 57 -9.42 -7.79 -0.94
N HIS A 58 -10.68 -7.67 -0.56
CA HIS A 58 -11.83 -8.01 -1.40
C HIS A 58 -11.82 -7.27 -2.76
N PRO A 59 -12.38 -7.87 -3.82
CA PRO A 59 -12.29 -7.32 -5.18
C PRO A 59 -12.88 -5.91 -5.37
N GLU A 60 -13.86 -5.54 -4.55
CA GLU A 60 -14.50 -4.21 -4.59
C GLU A 60 -13.78 -3.16 -3.74
N HIS A 61 -12.67 -3.52 -3.10
CA HIS A 61 -11.92 -2.61 -2.24
C HIS A 61 -11.41 -1.39 -3.04
N TYR A 62 -11.60 -0.19 -2.49
CA TYR A 62 -11.30 1.06 -3.21
C TYR A 62 -9.84 1.15 -3.70
N PHE A 63 -8.89 0.56 -2.96
CA PHE A 63 -7.48 0.57 -3.36
C PHE A 63 -7.25 -0.22 -4.65
N LYS A 64 -8.02 -1.30 -4.87
CA LYS A 64 -7.98 -2.08 -6.10
C LYS A 64 -8.50 -1.25 -7.28
N THR A 65 -9.70 -0.68 -7.15
CA THR A 65 -10.36 0.04 -8.25
C THR A 65 -9.69 1.37 -8.60
N ASP A 66 -9.27 2.14 -7.59
CA ASP A 66 -8.82 3.53 -7.79
C ASP A 66 -7.32 3.63 -8.10
N TYR A 67 -6.53 2.64 -7.66
CA TYR A 67 -5.07 2.64 -7.75
C TYR A 67 -4.55 1.49 -8.61
N ILE A 68 -4.78 0.24 -8.21
CA ILE A 68 -4.20 -0.93 -8.90
C ILE A 68 -4.71 -1.05 -10.35
N ASP A 69 -6.01 -0.86 -10.57
CA ASP A 69 -6.63 -0.97 -11.89
C ASP A 69 -6.41 0.29 -12.75
N ASN A 70 -5.96 1.40 -12.16
CA ASN A 70 -5.60 2.63 -12.86
C ASN A 70 -4.16 2.58 -13.40
N THR A 71 -3.95 1.71 -14.39
CA THR A 71 -2.65 1.46 -15.02
C THR A 71 -2.10 2.62 -15.84
N ASN A 72 -2.92 3.63 -16.14
CA ASN A 72 -2.47 4.88 -16.78
C ASN A 72 -1.64 5.75 -15.84
N THR A 73 -1.85 5.60 -14.52
CA THR A 73 -1.21 6.43 -13.50
C THR A 73 -0.21 5.64 -12.67
N TYR A 74 -0.54 4.40 -12.33
CA TYR A 74 0.22 3.57 -11.40
C TYR A 74 0.80 2.34 -12.09
N PHE A 75 2.02 1.98 -11.69
CA PHE A 75 2.63 0.72 -12.04
C PHE A 75 2.49 -0.24 -10.86
N THR A 76 1.89 -1.41 -11.11
CA THR A 76 1.66 -2.43 -10.08
C THR A 76 2.53 -3.64 -10.37
N TYR A 77 3.21 -4.14 -9.33
CA TYR A 77 3.98 -5.37 -9.35
C TYR A 77 3.37 -6.32 -8.31
N ASN A 78 3.11 -7.56 -8.71
CA ASN A 78 2.57 -8.58 -7.81
C ASN A 78 3.70 -9.49 -7.36
N PHE A 79 3.72 -9.80 -6.07
CA PHE A 79 4.68 -10.70 -5.45
C PHE A 79 3.95 -11.83 -4.74
N THR A 80 4.59 -12.98 -4.72
CA THR A 80 4.20 -14.19 -4.01
C THR A 80 5.37 -14.63 -3.13
N THR A 81 5.10 -15.52 -2.18
CA THR A 81 6.16 -16.11 -1.34
C THR A 81 7.23 -16.84 -2.16
N TYR A 82 6.87 -17.33 -3.35
CA TYR A 82 7.76 -18.02 -4.28
C TYR A 82 8.79 -17.11 -4.96
N ASP A 83 8.57 -15.79 -4.96
CA ASP A 83 9.52 -14.83 -5.54
C ASP A 83 10.74 -14.58 -4.64
N ASN A 84 10.70 -15.04 -3.39
CA ASN A 84 11.80 -14.90 -2.45
C ASN A 84 12.55 -16.23 -2.25
N ALA A 85 13.68 -16.38 -2.96
CA ALA A 85 14.54 -17.56 -2.90
C ALA A 85 15.16 -17.84 -1.51
N LEU A 86 15.06 -16.91 -0.56
CA LEU A 86 15.54 -17.09 0.81
C LEU A 86 14.50 -17.74 1.72
N ILE A 87 13.23 -17.84 1.29
CA ILE A 87 12.18 -18.49 2.09
C ILE A 87 12.30 -20.02 1.91
N PRO A 88 12.48 -20.79 3.01
CA PRO A 88 12.53 -22.23 2.94
C PRO A 88 11.22 -22.86 2.40
N ALA A 89 11.36 -23.91 1.58
CA ALA A 89 10.21 -24.56 0.96
C ALA A 89 9.27 -25.23 1.99
N ASP A 90 9.81 -25.72 3.09
CA ASP A 90 9.03 -26.26 4.21
C ASP A 90 8.20 -25.18 4.91
N PHE A 91 8.74 -23.97 5.08
CA PHE A 91 7.99 -22.83 5.60
C PHE A 91 6.80 -22.49 4.69
N ILE A 92 7.01 -22.40 3.38
CA ILE A 92 5.93 -22.15 2.40
C ILE A 92 4.85 -23.21 2.54
N LYS A 93 5.24 -24.49 2.58
CA LYS A 93 4.30 -25.61 2.74
C LYS A 93 3.51 -25.53 4.05
N THR A 94 4.12 -25.10 5.15
CA THR A 94 3.42 -24.87 6.42
C THR A 94 2.40 -23.74 6.29
N GLN A 95 2.76 -22.62 5.66
CA GLN A 95 1.81 -21.52 5.45
C GLN A 95 0.62 -21.97 4.57
N GLU A 96 0.87 -22.69 3.48
CA GLU A 96 -0.19 -23.23 2.63
C GLU A 96 -1.14 -24.17 3.37
N GLN A 97 -0.65 -24.91 4.37
CA GLN A 97 -1.50 -25.75 5.22
C GLN A 97 -2.33 -24.93 6.21
N LEU A 98 -1.81 -23.81 6.71
CA LEU A 98 -2.53 -22.93 7.65
C LEU A 98 -3.65 -22.13 7.00
N TYR A 99 -3.47 -21.74 5.73
CA TYR A 99 -4.44 -20.98 4.96
C TYR A 99 -5.24 -21.84 3.96
N LYS A 100 -5.12 -23.17 4.04
CA LYS A 100 -6.06 -24.08 3.40
C LYS A 100 -7.35 -24.05 4.22
N ASP A 101 -8.39 -23.47 3.64
CA ASP A 101 -9.76 -23.48 4.17
C ASP A 101 -10.19 -24.86 4.72
#